data_AF-A0AB35FZ97-F1
#
_entry.id   AF-A0AB35FZ97-F1
#
_cell.length_a   1.000
_cell.length_b   1.000
_cell.length_c   1.000
_cell.angle_alpha   90.00
_cell.angle_beta   90.00
_cell.angle_gamma   90.00
#
_symmetry.space_group_name_H-M   'P 1'
#
loop_
_entity.id
_entity.type
_entity.pdbx_description
1 polymer ?
#
loop_
_entity_poly.entity_id
_entity_poly.type
_entity_poly.pdbx_seq_one_letter_code
_entity_poly.pdbx_strand_id
1 'polypeptide(L)'
;MLRSVLIFPQLNDMFTINRIRQRYDDLYEHIAPHISLVFPFDNELTDETIIQVVTDIIKKQQQFKLRLTATITEVAIEHILENSDSAVFTTICLGERDEN
;
A
#
# COMPACT_ATOMS: atom_id res chain seq x y z
N MET A 1 -18.45 -6.51 -2.77
CA MET A 1 -17.82 -5.44 -1.95
C MET A 1 -16.32 -5.63 -2.13
N LEU A 2 -15.58 -4.56 -2.41
CA LEU A 2 -14.14 -4.68 -2.56
C LEU A 2 -13.46 -4.95 -1.22
N ARG A 3 -12.51 -5.88 -1.22
CA ARG A 3 -11.71 -6.28 -0.05
C ARG A 3 -10.24 -6.15 -0.40
N SER A 4 -9.40 -5.84 0.58
CA SER A 4 -7.94 -5.78 0.41
C SER A 4 -7.24 -6.51 1.55
N VAL A 5 -5.98 -6.91 1.33
CA VAL A 5 -5.13 -7.51 2.36
C VAL A 5 -3.94 -6.58 2.60
N LEU A 6 -3.81 -6.09 3.82
CA LEU A 6 -2.86 -5.04 4.20
C LEU A 6 -1.99 -5.50 5.37
N ILE A 7 -0.72 -5.12 5.36
CA ILE A 7 0.16 -5.19 6.53
C ILE A 7 0.21 -3.80 7.17
N PHE A 8 0.01 -3.74 8.48
CA PHE A 8 0.20 -2.52 9.28
C PHE A 8 1.54 -2.58 10.01
N PRO A 9 2.62 -2.00 9.46
CA PRO A 9 3.92 -2.04 10.10
C PRO A 9 3.97 -1.10 11.30
N GLN A 10 4.68 -1.52 12.36
CA GLN A 10 5.15 -0.59 13.38
C GLN A 10 6.45 0.04 12.91
N LEU A 11 6.39 1.33 12.56
CA LEU A 11 7.53 2.08 12.04
C LEU A 11 8.08 3.00 13.13
N ASN A 12 9.40 3.22 13.13
CA ASN A 12 10.06 4.01 14.18
C ASN A 12 9.65 5.49 14.14
N ASP A 13 9.34 6.02 12.95
CA ASP A 13 9.01 7.44 12.76
C ASP A 13 7.60 7.61 12.18
N MET A 14 6.60 7.15 12.94
CA MET A 14 5.18 7.34 12.60
C MET A 14 4.79 8.82 12.51
N PHE A 15 5.49 9.71 13.22
CA PHE A 15 5.22 11.14 13.20
C PHE A 15 5.50 11.74 11.82
N THR A 16 6.69 11.51 11.27
CA THR A 16 7.06 12.00 9.93
C THR A 16 6.12 11.43 8.87
N ILE A 17 5.80 10.12 8.94
CA ILE A 17 4.90 9.45 7.99
C ILE A 17 3.51 10.09 8.02
N ASN A 18 2.93 10.25 9.20
CA ASN A 18 1.61 10.86 9.34
C ASN A 18 1.58 12.32 8.88
N ARG A 19 2.64 13.10 9.14
CA ARG A 19 2.75 14.48 8.67
C ARG A 19 2.78 14.57 7.14
N ILE A 20 3.47 13.64 6.46
CA ILE A 20 3.48 13.56 5.00
C ILE A 20 2.09 13.19 4.50
N ARG A 21 1.47 12.14 5.05
CA ARG A 21 0.13 11.69 4.65
C ARG A 21 -0.92 12.75 4.85
N GLN A 22 -0.92 13.46 5.97
CA GLN A 22 -1.85 14.56 6.22
C GLN A 22 -1.80 15.64 5.13
N ARG A 23 -0.65 15.82 4.47
CA ARG A 23 -0.47 16.84 3.42
C ARG A 23 -0.86 16.36 2.02
N TYR A 24 -0.73 15.06 1.73
CA TYR A 24 -0.75 14.54 0.36
C TYR A 24 -1.64 13.30 0.14
N ASP A 25 -2.10 12.65 1.21
CA ASP A 25 -2.90 11.44 1.16
C ASP A 25 -4.32 11.74 1.63
N ASP A 26 -5.25 11.80 0.70
CA ASP A 26 -6.68 12.03 0.96
C ASP A 26 -7.29 10.96 1.89
N LEU A 27 -6.66 9.77 1.99
CA LEU A 27 -7.10 8.69 2.86
C LEU A 27 -6.44 8.74 4.25
N TYR A 28 -5.72 9.81 4.59
CA TYR A 28 -5.05 9.98 5.87
C TYR A 28 -5.96 9.67 7.06
N GLU A 29 -7.19 10.20 7.06
CA GLU A 29 -8.17 9.99 8.14
C GLU A 29 -8.93 8.67 8.05
N HIS A 30 -8.83 7.97 6.92
CA HIS A 30 -9.64 6.79 6.63
C HIS A 30 -8.88 5.48 6.81
N ILE A 31 -7.55 5.50 6.69
CA ILE A 31 -6.72 4.30 6.85
C ILE A 31 -5.37 4.62 7.47
N ALA A 32 -4.89 3.74 8.36
CA ALA A 32 -3.55 3.87 8.92
C ALA A 32 -2.46 3.59 7.86
N PRO A 33 -1.22 4.06 8.05
CA PRO A 33 -0.12 3.73 7.15
C PRO A 33 0.05 2.20 7.06
N HIS A 34 0.08 1.69 5.83
CA HIS A 34 0.06 0.27 5.55
C HIS A 34 0.93 -0.08 4.33
N ILE A 35 1.22 -1.36 4.18
CA ILE A 35 1.79 -1.96 2.98
C ILE A 35 0.70 -2.84 2.38
N SER A 36 0.24 -2.50 1.17
CA SER A 36 -0.71 -3.32 0.43
C SER A 36 -0.04 -4.61 -0.03
N LEU A 37 -0.62 -5.76 0.32
CA LEU A 37 -0.22 -7.06 -0.24
C LEU A 37 -1.05 -7.43 -1.46
N VAL A 38 -2.34 -7.11 -1.41
CA VAL A 38 -3.29 -7.35 -2.50
C VAL A 38 -4.13 -6.08 -2.65
N PHE A 39 -4.15 -5.54 -3.87
CA PHE A 39 -5.03 -4.41 -4.23
C PHE A 39 -6.49 -4.76 -3.97
N PRO A 40 -7.39 -3.77 -3.79
CA PRO A 40 -8.80 -4.03 -3.63
C PRO A 40 -9.33 -4.94 -4.73
N PHE A 41 -9.87 -6.09 -4.36
CA PHE A 41 -10.37 -7.11 -5.27
C PHE A 41 -11.86 -7.37 -4.98
N ASP A 42 -12.61 -7.71 -6.02
CA ASP A 42 -13.94 -8.29 -5.87
C ASP A 42 -13.85 -9.80 -6.05
N ASN A 43 -14.49 -10.55 -5.15
CA ASN A 43 -14.44 -12.00 -5.17
C ASN A 43 -15.72 -12.57 -4.55
N GLU A 44 -16.23 -13.64 -5.15
CA GLU A 44 -17.42 -14.37 -4.71
C GLU A 44 -17.23 -15.13 -3.39
N LEU A 45 -15.97 -15.36 -2.98
CA LEU A 45 -15.64 -15.98 -1.70
C LEU A 45 -16.21 -15.17 -0.53
N THR A 46 -16.67 -15.90 0.49
CA THR A 46 -17.15 -15.32 1.74
C THR A 46 -15.99 -14.77 2.57
N ASP A 47 -16.29 -13.84 3.49
CA ASP A 47 -15.30 -13.25 4.36
C ASP A 47 -14.63 -14.32 5.24
N GLU A 48 -15.38 -15.32 5.71
CA GLU A 48 -14.85 -16.43 6.50
C GLU A 48 -13.85 -17.27 5.70
N THR A 49 -14.13 -17.50 4.42
CA THR A 49 -13.25 -18.27 3.55
C THR A 49 -11.94 -17.53 3.31
N ILE A 50 -12.02 -16.21 3.06
CA ILE A 50 -10.85 -15.35 2.90
C ILE A 50 -10.01 -15.34 4.20
N ILE A 51 -10.64 -15.16 5.37
CA ILE A 51 -9.98 -15.20 6.67
C ILE A 51 -9.24 -16.52 6.87
N GLN A 52 -9.88 -17.64 6.54
CA GLN A 52 -9.28 -18.97 6.70
C GLN A 52 -8.06 -19.14 5.80
N VAL A 53 -8.17 -18.82 4.51
CA VAL A 53 -7.06 -18.92 3.54
C VAL A 53 -5.87 -18.05 3.97
N VAL A 54 -6.12 -16.79 4.31
CA VAL A 54 -5.06 -15.86 4.76
C VAL A 54 -4.42 -16.37 6.06
N THR A 55 -5.20 -16.88 7.00
CA THR A 55 -4.71 -17.43 8.26
C THR A 55 -3.79 -18.64 8.03
N ASP A 56 -4.16 -19.55 7.14
CA ASP A 56 -3.37 -20.76 6.86
C ASP A 56 -2.05 -20.45 6.15
N ILE A 57 -2.00 -19.36 5.38
CA ILE A 57 -0.77 -18.85 4.77
C ILE A 57 0.12 -18.21 5.85
N ILE A 58 -0.44 -17.31 6.67
CA ILE A 58 0.32 -16.55 7.68
C ILE A 58 0.88 -17.48 8.77
N LYS A 59 0.15 -18.50 9.21
CA LYS A 59 0.62 -19.47 10.22
C LYS A 59 1.90 -20.21 9.82
N LYS A 60 2.21 -20.27 8.53
CA LYS A 60 3.41 -20.91 7.99
C LYS A 60 4.60 -19.95 7.94
N GLN A 61 4.40 -18.67 8.19
CA GLN A 61 5.43 -17.64 8.14
C GLN A 61 5.95 -17.34 9.54
N GLN A 62 7.27 -17.11 9.64
CA GLN A 62 7.87 -16.61 10.87
C GLN A 62 7.77 -15.09 10.94
N GLN A 63 7.67 -14.56 12.16
CA GLN A 63 7.78 -13.12 12.39
C GLN A 63 9.14 -12.61 11.89
N PHE A 64 9.13 -11.50 11.17
CA PHE A 64 10.34 -10.86 10.66
C PHE A 64 10.39 -9.39 11.10
N LYS A 65 11.61 -8.86 11.18
CA LYS A 65 11.85 -7.42 11.39
C LYS A 65 12.00 -6.74 10.05
N LEU A 66 11.30 -5.62 9.87
CA LEU A 66 11.39 -4.80 8.68
C LEU A 66 12.15 -3.50 9.00
N ARG A 67 13.14 -3.14 8.18
CA ARG A 67 13.79 -1.82 8.18
C ARG A 67 13.59 -1.21 6.80
N LEU A 68 12.91 -0.07 6.75
CA LEU A 68 12.68 0.66 5.50
C LEU A 68 13.55 1.91 5.48
N THR A 69 14.16 2.17 4.33
CA THR A 69 14.84 3.44 4.01
C THR A 69 14.51 3.71 2.56
N ALA A 70 13.95 4.88 2.28
CA ALA A 70 13.44 5.22 0.96
C ALA A 70 13.78 6.67 0.62
N THR A 71 14.08 6.90 -0.66
CA THR A 71 14.11 8.21 -1.29
C THR A 71 13.02 8.21 -2.35
N ILE A 72 12.10 9.16 -2.29
CA ILE A 72 11.02 9.26 -3.27
C ILE A 72 11.53 10.17 -4.40
N THR A 73 11.78 9.59 -5.56
CA THR A 73 12.27 10.30 -6.76
C THR A 73 11.20 10.43 -7.84
N GLU A 74 10.07 9.74 -7.69
CA GLU A 74 9.00 9.73 -8.68
C GLU A 74 7.63 9.41 -8.06
N VAL A 75 6.58 9.82 -8.75
CA VAL A 75 5.18 9.50 -8.46
C VAL A 75 4.54 8.99 -9.74
N ALA A 76 3.99 7.78 -9.70
CA ALA A 76 3.27 7.19 -10.82
C ALA A 76 1.75 7.35 -10.68
N ILE A 77 1.06 7.53 -11.81
CA ILE A 77 -0.38 7.38 -11.93
C ILE A 77 -0.63 6.07 -12.66
N GLU A 78 -1.41 5.18 -12.07
CA GLU A 78 -1.65 3.83 -12.59
C GLU A 78 -3.14 3.57 -12.80
N HIS A 79 -3.47 2.82 -13.85
CA HIS A 79 -4.77 2.20 -14.00
C HIS A 79 -4.75 0.82 -13.35
N ILE A 80 -5.69 0.55 -12.45
CA ILE A 80 -5.94 -0.80 -11.94
C ILE A 80 -6.86 -1.51 -12.94
N LEU A 81 -6.39 -2.63 -13.47
CA LEU A 81 -7.08 -3.44 -14.48
C LEU A 81 -8.04 -4.44 -13.82
N GLU A 82 -8.96 -5.00 -14.60
CA GLU A 82 -9.99 -5.93 -14.11
C GLU A 82 -9.41 -7.20 -13.47
N ASN A 83 -8.23 -7.63 -13.90
CA ASN A 83 -7.51 -8.77 -13.34
C ASN A 83 -6.68 -8.42 -12.09
N SER A 84 -6.85 -7.23 -11.52
CA SER A 84 -6.05 -6.69 -10.41
C SER A 84 -4.56 -6.46 -10.73
N ASP A 85 -4.17 -6.48 -12.01
CA ASP A 85 -2.89 -5.91 -12.43
C ASP A 85 -2.96 -4.38 -12.41
N SER A 86 -1.79 -3.74 -12.44
CA SER A 86 -1.68 -2.30 -12.68
C SER A 86 -0.93 -2.00 -13.97
N ALA A 87 -1.35 -0.94 -14.65
CA ALA A 87 -0.66 -0.39 -15.81
C ALA A 87 -0.28 1.07 -15.50
N VAL A 88 1.02 1.36 -15.55
CA VAL A 88 1.52 2.73 -15.37
C VAL A 88 1.07 3.58 -16.56
N PHE A 89 0.28 4.60 -16.27
CA PHE A 89 -0.18 5.58 -17.25
C PHE A 89 0.86 6.68 -17.45
N THR A 90 1.42 7.20 -16.36
CA THR A 90 2.50 8.20 -16.38
C THR A 90 3.31 8.20 -15.09
N THR A 91 4.54 8.70 -15.17
CA THR A 91 5.44 8.89 -14.04
C THR A 91 5.91 10.33 -14.00
N ILE A 92 5.90 10.93 -12.80
CA ILE A 92 6.30 12.30 -12.53
C ILE A 92 7.56 12.26 -11.66
N CYS A 93 8.70 12.71 -12.19
CA CYS A 93 9.95 12.77 -11.44
C CYS A 93 9.94 13.93 -10.43
N LEU A 94 10.27 13.62 -9.18
CA LEU A 94 10.50 14.60 -8.13
C LEU A 94 11.99 14.97 -8.13
N GLY A 95 12.40 15.96 -8.93
CA GLY A 95 13.81 16.36 -8.93
C GLY A 95 14.32 17.27 -10.05
N GLU A 96 13.60 17.47 -11.15
CA GLU A 96 14.02 18.48 -12.13
C GLU A 96 13.44 19.83 -11.71
N ARG A 97 14.22 20.59 -10.94
CA ARG A 97 14.12 22.05 -11.02
C ARG A 97 14.71 22.41 -12.37
N ASP A 98 13.89 22.93 -13.27
CA ASP A 98 14.40 23.74 -14.37
C ASP A 98 15.35 24.79 -13.77
N GLU A 99 16.60 24.76 -14.21
CA GLU A 99 17.48 25.92 -14.10
C GLU A 99 16.84 27.02 -14.97
N ASN A 100 16.21 28.01 -14.33
CA ASN A 100 16.03 29.39 -14.85
C ASN A 100 15.65 30.36 -13.72
#